data_AF-A0A0K0F1L9-F1
#
_entry.id   AF-A0A0K0F1L9-F1
#
_cell.length_a   1.000
_cell.length_b   1.000
_cell.length_c   1.000
_cell.angle_alpha   90.00
_cell.angle_beta   90.00
_cell.angle_gamma   90.00
#
_symmetry.space_group_name_H-M   'P 1'
#
loop_
_entity.id
_entity.type
_entity.pdbx_description
1 polymer ?
#
loop_
_entity_poly.entity_id
_entity_poly.type
_entity_poly.pdbx_seq_one_letter_code
_entity_poly.pdbx_strand_id
1 'polypeptide(L)'
;MNLSPMPLYEKILFFMDIITAFLLSFIIIVLTRPQRNINLKSMYFSLYTVKCFIDLIMLIQFCFSMRMRKYGLLNWLIFEGGWCWFNLSKVTTIFHYYSKIVIYLSSICIAMNRLITVIYFVNHEQIWNRRRNSIICTIFIIAPLPYFIYMLADSNIVTWYSLSTSDSKVIRLHYNYITNYLTTVVDFLCCILSAIICLVIYFYIIFKLCKKKGNNVNKKITVIGNITNIKVGNSELKLLLISLLLFMTLLLNAIIQGITFYGQSINDTKLINQLNTISYPICDSLYMFTPYVLILSSSIVRKDIINLFWQPDKQKTSIETLKTSKKSISKKQNKNN
;
A
#
# COMPACT_ATOMS: atom_id res chain seq x y z
N MET A 1 31.37 -15.15 10.70
CA MET A 1 31.12 -15.37 9.24
C MET A 1 31.48 -14.10 8.48
N ASN A 2 32.44 -14.14 7.55
CA ASN A 2 32.70 -13.02 6.63
C ASN A 2 31.70 -13.09 5.47
N LEU A 3 30.63 -12.30 5.54
CA LEU A 3 29.60 -12.20 4.50
C LEU A 3 30.02 -11.18 3.42
N SER A 4 29.43 -11.30 2.23
CA SER A 4 29.68 -10.30 1.18
C SER A 4 29.08 -8.93 1.57
N PRO A 5 29.78 -7.83 1.25
CA PRO A 5 29.22 -6.51 1.43
C PRO A 5 28.02 -6.31 0.49
N MET A 6 27.00 -5.60 0.98
CA MET A 6 25.83 -5.23 0.18
C MET A 6 26.27 -4.49 -1.10
N PRO A 7 25.85 -4.96 -2.30
CA PRO A 7 26.11 -4.28 -3.56
C PRO A 7 25.61 -2.83 -3.57
N LEU A 8 26.22 -1.97 -4.40
CA LEU A 8 25.87 -0.55 -4.45
C LEU A 8 24.39 -0.30 -4.76
N TYR A 9 23.82 -1.03 -5.73
CA TYR A 9 22.41 -0.88 -6.10
C TYR A 9 21.46 -1.26 -4.96
N GLU A 10 21.78 -2.30 -4.18
CA GLU A 10 21.01 -2.72 -3.00
C GLU A 10 21.12 -1.66 -1.89
N LYS A 11 22.30 -1.05 -1.69
CA LYS A 11 22.47 0.07 -0.75
C LYS A 11 21.59 1.25 -1.13
N ILE A 12 21.56 1.63 -2.42
CA ILE A 12 20.73 2.73 -2.92
C ILE A 12 19.24 2.43 -2.65
N LEU A 13 18.79 1.21 -2.98
CA LEU A 13 17.43 0.78 -2.69
C LEU A 13 17.12 0.81 -1.19
N PHE A 14 18.06 0.40 -0.33
CA PHE A 14 17.91 0.46 1.13
C PHE A 14 17.71 1.88 1.65
N PHE A 15 18.52 2.82 1.18
CA PHE A 15 18.32 4.23 1.53
C PHE A 15 17.00 4.78 1.02
N MET A 16 16.59 4.41 -0.19
CA MET A 16 15.29 4.83 -0.73
C MET A 16 14.12 4.28 0.09
N ASP A 17 14.19 3.04 0.58
CA ASP A 17 13.17 2.51 1.49
C ASP A 17 13.10 3.32 2.77
N ILE A 18 14.24 3.65 3.39
CA ILE A 18 14.27 4.45 4.62
C ILE A 18 13.59 5.81 4.38
N ILE A 19 13.93 6.50 3.29
CA ILE A 19 13.31 7.77 2.91
C ILE A 19 11.79 7.59 2.71
N THR A 20 11.38 6.52 2.03
CA THR A 20 9.98 6.18 1.81
C THR A 20 9.24 5.93 3.13
N ALA A 21 9.87 5.25 4.09
CA ALA A 21 9.30 4.97 5.42
C ALA A 21 8.99 6.26 6.17
N PHE A 22 9.94 7.21 6.16
CA PHE A 22 9.74 8.54 6.73
C PHE A 22 8.62 9.29 6.01
N LEU A 23 8.60 9.27 4.68
CA LEU A 23 7.57 9.92 3.86
C LEU A 23 6.17 9.38 4.15
N LEU A 24 6.01 8.05 4.22
CA LEU A 24 4.78 7.37 4.61
C LEU A 24 4.35 7.76 6.01
N SER A 25 5.29 7.80 6.97
CA SER A 25 5.02 8.22 8.34
C SER A 25 4.50 9.65 8.41
N PHE A 26 5.09 10.58 7.65
CA PHE A 26 4.60 11.97 7.57
C PHE A 26 3.20 12.05 6.95
N ILE A 27 2.95 11.29 5.87
CA ILE A 27 1.62 11.24 5.24
C ILE A 27 0.59 10.70 6.24
N ILE A 28 0.90 9.62 6.95
CA ILE A 28 0.03 9.05 7.99
C ILE A 28 -0.27 10.12 9.04
N ILE A 29 0.73 10.85 9.55
CA ILE A 29 0.53 11.92 10.53
C ILE A 29 -0.40 13.01 9.96
N VAL A 30 -0.17 13.45 8.72
CA VAL A 30 -0.99 14.48 8.06
C VAL A 30 -2.44 14.02 7.88
N LEU A 31 -2.66 12.76 7.49
CA LEU A 31 -3.99 12.21 7.23
C LEU A 31 -4.76 11.86 8.53
N THR A 32 -4.06 11.45 9.58
CA THR A 32 -4.67 11.10 10.89
C THR A 32 -4.92 12.29 11.80
N ARG A 33 -4.19 13.41 11.59
CA ARG A 33 -4.41 14.63 12.37
C ARG A 33 -5.86 15.10 12.25
N PRO A 34 -6.48 15.62 13.33
CA PRO A 34 -7.82 16.18 13.28
C PRO A 34 -7.83 17.44 12.40
N GLN A 35 -8.16 17.26 11.13
CA GLN A 35 -8.02 18.31 10.12
C GLN A 35 -9.07 19.41 10.23
N ARG A 36 -8.61 20.64 9.97
CA ARG A 36 -9.43 21.82 9.62
C ARG A 36 -9.99 21.73 8.20
N ASN A 37 -9.29 21.08 7.27
CA ASN A 37 -9.68 20.95 5.87
C ASN A 37 -10.70 19.81 5.68
N ILE A 38 -11.94 20.16 5.38
CA ILE A 38 -13.05 19.21 5.15
C ILE A 38 -12.73 18.23 4.01
N ASN A 39 -11.99 18.67 2.99
CA ASN A 39 -11.66 17.87 1.79
C ASN A 39 -10.78 16.64 2.07
N LEU A 40 -9.94 16.69 3.12
CA LEU A 40 -9.09 15.58 3.51
C LEU A 40 -9.80 14.59 4.46
N LYS A 41 -10.99 14.93 4.98
CA LYS A 41 -11.88 13.99 5.68
C LYS A 41 -12.65 13.06 4.75
N SER A 42 -12.42 13.14 3.44
CA SER A 42 -13.10 12.27 2.50
C SER A 42 -12.75 10.80 2.76
N MET A 43 -13.71 9.91 2.50
CA MET A 43 -13.57 8.47 2.76
C MET A 43 -12.37 7.85 2.03
N TYR A 44 -12.05 8.40 0.86
CA TYR A 44 -10.87 8.05 0.10
C TYR A 44 -9.59 8.19 0.92
N PHE A 45 -9.37 9.33 1.60
CA PHE A 45 -8.17 9.53 2.40
C PHE A 45 -8.14 8.62 3.63
N SER A 46 -9.30 8.24 4.17
CA SER A 46 -9.37 7.25 5.26
C SER A 46 -8.91 5.86 4.80
N LEU A 47 -9.32 5.39 3.61
CA LEU A 47 -8.82 4.14 3.03
C LEU A 47 -7.32 4.22 2.73
N TYR A 48 -6.89 5.34 2.14
CA TYR A 48 -5.48 5.57 1.85
C TYR A 48 -4.63 5.61 3.10
N THR A 49 -5.14 6.12 4.22
CA THR A 49 -4.41 6.11 5.50
C THR A 49 -4.14 4.67 5.93
N VAL A 50 -5.16 3.80 5.88
CA VAL A 50 -5.00 2.37 6.20
C VAL A 50 -4.01 1.71 5.24
N LYS A 51 -4.12 1.97 3.93
CA LYS A 51 -3.14 1.49 2.95
C LYS A 51 -1.72 1.96 3.26
N CYS A 52 -1.52 3.25 3.60
CA CYS A 52 -0.20 3.77 3.97
C CYS A 52 0.38 3.08 5.21
N PHE A 53 -0.45 2.75 6.20
CA PHE A 53 -0.01 1.94 7.35
C PHE A 53 0.46 0.55 6.94
N ILE A 54 -0.30 -0.12 6.06
CA ILE A 54 0.05 -1.46 5.57
C ILE A 54 1.34 -1.40 4.74
N ASP A 55 1.46 -0.42 3.84
CA ASP A 55 2.65 -0.21 3.02
C ASP A 55 3.89 0.07 3.90
N LEU A 56 3.74 0.86 4.98
CA LEU A 56 4.82 1.13 5.93
C LEU A 56 5.25 -0.13 6.69
N ILE A 57 4.29 -0.90 7.19
CA ILE A 57 4.56 -2.18 7.88
C ILE A 57 5.28 -3.15 6.93
N MET A 58 4.83 -3.24 5.69
CA MET A 58 5.41 -4.09 4.67
C MET A 58 6.85 -3.67 4.32
N LEU A 59 7.08 -2.37 4.15
CA LEU A 59 8.40 -1.80 3.86
C LEU A 59 9.39 -2.07 5.00
N ILE A 60 8.98 -1.87 6.26
CA ILE A 60 9.82 -2.18 7.43
C ILE A 60 10.12 -3.68 7.49
N GLN A 61 9.10 -4.52 7.30
CA GLN A 61 9.27 -5.96 7.31
C GLN A 61 10.21 -6.42 6.20
N PHE A 62 10.10 -5.86 5.00
CA PHE A 62 10.93 -6.22 3.86
C PHE A 62 12.39 -5.79 4.06
N CYS A 63 12.61 -4.56 4.54
CA CYS A 63 13.93 -4.08 4.93
C CYS A 63 14.62 -5.04 5.91
N PHE A 64 13.92 -5.42 6.99
CA PHE A 64 14.48 -6.29 8.02
C PHE A 64 14.64 -7.73 7.52
N SER A 65 13.56 -8.33 7.04
CA SER A 65 13.49 -9.77 6.76
C SER A 65 14.19 -10.16 5.48
N MET A 66 14.21 -9.31 4.46
CA MET A 66 14.82 -9.63 3.17
C MET A 66 16.21 -9.02 3.05
N ARG A 67 16.37 -7.70 3.18
CA ARG A 67 17.66 -7.04 2.91
C ARG A 67 18.65 -7.16 4.05
N MET A 68 18.30 -6.71 5.26
CA MET A 68 19.21 -6.75 6.42
C MET A 68 19.64 -8.18 6.75
N ARG A 69 18.72 -9.14 6.64
CA ARG A 69 19.04 -10.57 6.73
C ARG A 69 20.02 -11.01 5.64
N LYS A 70 19.71 -10.78 4.36
CA LYS A 70 20.49 -11.29 3.21
C LYS A 70 21.97 -10.94 3.30
N TYR A 71 22.28 -9.72 3.74
CA TYR A 71 23.65 -9.21 3.90
C TYR A 71 24.18 -9.30 5.34
N GLY A 72 23.47 -10.01 6.22
CA GLY A 72 23.85 -10.28 7.61
C GLY A 72 24.10 -9.08 8.49
N LEU A 73 23.38 -7.99 8.26
CA LEU A 73 23.26 -6.89 9.22
C LEU A 73 22.55 -7.35 10.52
N LEU A 74 21.90 -8.52 10.49
CA LEU A 74 21.20 -9.15 11.62
C LEU A 74 21.92 -10.39 12.17
N ASN A 75 23.22 -10.59 11.91
CA ASN A 75 23.94 -11.79 12.36
C ASN A 75 23.94 -11.99 13.89
N TRP A 76 23.80 -10.92 14.66
CA TRP A 76 23.67 -10.99 16.13
C TRP A 76 22.37 -11.68 16.56
N LEU A 77 21.34 -11.65 15.71
CA LEU A 77 20.03 -12.25 15.95
C LEU A 77 19.84 -13.56 15.16
N ILE A 78 20.35 -13.60 13.92
CA ILE A 78 20.20 -14.71 12.97
C ILE A 78 21.56 -15.38 12.79
N PHE A 79 21.88 -16.30 13.70
CA PHE A 79 23.05 -17.17 13.61
C PHE A 79 22.63 -18.61 13.31
N GLU A 80 23.50 -19.34 12.62
CA GLU A 80 23.23 -20.70 12.18
C GLU A 80 22.93 -21.62 13.37
N GLY A 81 21.86 -22.41 13.25
CA GLY A 81 21.39 -23.32 14.31
C GLY A 81 20.62 -22.64 15.46
N GLY A 82 20.54 -21.30 15.50
CA GLY A 82 19.78 -20.59 16.53
C GLY A 82 18.25 -20.69 16.38
N TRP A 83 17.49 -20.35 17.43
CA TRP A 83 16.02 -20.38 17.36
C TRP A 83 15.44 -19.47 16.26
N CYS A 84 16.00 -18.26 16.12
CA CYS A 84 15.63 -17.32 15.07
C CYS A 84 15.98 -17.84 13.67
N TRP A 85 16.92 -18.77 13.53
CA TRP A 85 17.28 -19.34 12.23
C TRP A 85 16.13 -20.12 11.58
N PHE A 86 15.32 -20.80 12.42
CA PHE A 86 14.22 -21.67 11.98
C PHE A 86 12.84 -21.03 12.17
N ASN A 87 12.64 -20.26 13.25
CA ASN A 87 11.31 -19.73 13.56
C ASN A 87 11.08 -18.35 12.93
N LEU A 88 12.12 -17.51 12.84
CA LEU A 88 11.98 -16.19 12.22
C LEU A 88 11.74 -16.31 10.72
N SER A 89 12.34 -17.30 10.04
CA SER A 89 12.02 -17.62 8.64
C SER A 89 10.54 -17.89 8.47
N LYS A 90 9.93 -18.71 9.33
CA LYS A 90 8.49 -19.03 9.24
C LYS A 90 7.63 -17.79 9.48
N VAL A 91 7.86 -17.08 10.59
CA VAL A 91 7.08 -15.88 10.95
C VAL A 91 7.17 -14.80 9.87
N THR A 92 8.38 -14.51 9.39
CA THR A 92 8.60 -13.46 8.38
C THR A 92 7.97 -13.82 7.03
N THR A 93 8.04 -15.08 6.60
CA THR A 93 7.36 -15.55 5.39
C THR A 93 5.84 -15.38 5.53
N ILE A 94 5.24 -15.89 6.60
CA ILE A 94 3.78 -15.85 6.76
C ILE A 94 3.29 -14.40 6.82
N PHE A 95 3.96 -13.55 7.60
CA PHE A 95 3.61 -12.15 7.73
C PHE A 95 3.75 -11.38 6.40
N HIS A 96 4.78 -11.70 5.60
CA HIS A 96 4.99 -11.13 4.29
C HIS A 96 3.82 -11.43 3.35
N TYR A 97 3.43 -12.71 3.22
CA TYR A 97 2.31 -13.09 2.35
C TYR A 97 0.96 -12.57 2.85
N TYR A 98 0.74 -12.55 4.16
CA TYR A 98 -0.43 -11.89 4.76
C TYR A 98 -0.51 -10.42 4.35
N SER A 99 0.58 -9.67 4.52
CA SER A 99 0.63 -8.24 4.20
C SER A 99 0.40 -7.99 2.70
N LYS A 100 0.94 -8.85 1.82
CA LYS A 100 0.68 -8.76 0.37
C LYS A 100 -0.80 -8.91 0.02
N ILE A 101 -1.49 -9.90 0.60
CA ILE A 101 -2.93 -10.09 0.36
C ILE A 101 -3.71 -8.86 0.84
N VAL A 102 -3.38 -8.31 2.00
CA VAL A 102 -4.00 -7.07 2.51
C VAL A 102 -3.76 -5.90 1.55
N ILE A 103 -2.55 -5.76 0.99
CA ILE A 103 -2.24 -4.72 -0.03
C ILE A 103 -3.10 -4.91 -1.28
N TYR A 104 -3.25 -6.13 -1.79
CA TYR A 104 -4.07 -6.43 -2.96
C TYR A 104 -5.55 -6.09 -2.72
N LEU A 105 -6.11 -6.50 -1.58
CA LEU A 105 -7.48 -6.17 -1.20
C LEU A 105 -7.67 -4.65 -1.02
N SER A 106 -6.72 -3.96 -0.39
CA SER A 106 -6.79 -2.51 -0.22
C SER A 106 -6.83 -1.78 -1.57
N SER A 107 -6.11 -2.29 -2.57
CA SER A 107 -6.06 -1.74 -3.93
C SER A 107 -7.41 -1.89 -4.64
N ILE A 108 -8.06 -3.06 -4.49
CA ILE A 108 -9.42 -3.30 -4.98
C ILE A 108 -10.41 -2.35 -4.28
N CYS A 109 -10.35 -2.22 -2.96
CA CYS A 109 -11.26 -1.34 -2.21
C CYS A 109 -11.13 0.13 -2.63
N ILE A 110 -9.90 0.60 -2.88
CA ILE A 110 -9.64 1.94 -3.40
C ILE A 110 -10.23 2.11 -4.80
N ALA A 111 -10.04 1.14 -5.70
CA ALA A 111 -10.62 1.15 -7.04
C ALA A 111 -12.15 1.19 -7.00
N MET A 112 -12.77 0.37 -6.14
CA MET A 112 -14.22 0.35 -5.92
C MET A 112 -14.75 1.67 -5.34
N ASN A 113 -14.06 2.25 -4.36
CA ASN A 113 -14.42 3.57 -3.84
C ASN A 113 -14.44 4.61 -4.96
N ARG A 114 -13.42 4.61 -5.83
CA ARG A 114 -13.35 5.51 -6.99
C ARG A 114 -14.47 5.28 -7.99
N LEU A 115 -14.78 4.02 -8.28
CA LEU A 115 -15.90 3.65 -9.15
C LEU A 115 -17.21 4.25 -8.65
N ILE A 116 -17.50 4.08 -7.37
CA ILE A 116 -18.74 4.59 -6.75
C ILE A 116 -18.76 6.12 -6.78
N THR A 117 -17.64 6.79 -6.53
CA THR A 117 -17.54 8.26 -6.64
C THR A 117 -17.88 8.74 -8.05
N VAL A 118 -17.47 8.01 -9.09
CA VAL A 118 -17.71 8.37 -10.49
C VAL A 118 -19.16 8.06 -10.91
N ILE A 119 -19.71 6.92 -10.50
CA ILE A 119 -21.09 6.52 -10.85
C ILE A 119 -22.11 7.34 -10.06
N TYR A 120 -21.93 7.49 -8.76
CA TYR A 120 -22.89 8.08 -7.82
C TYR A 120 -22.35 9.36 -7.19
N PHE A 121 -21.89 10.31 -8.02
CA PHE A 121 -21.25 11.55 -7.56
C PHE A 121 -22.03 12.29 -6.45
N VAL A 122 -23.37 12.39 -6.58
CA VAL A 122 -24.22 13.11 -5.62
C VAL A 122 -24.49 12.28 -4.35
N ASN A 123 -24.64 10.95 -4.48
CA ASN A 123 -25.04 10.06 -3.39
C ASN A 123 -23.85 9.27 -2.80
N HIS A 124 -22.62 9.59 -3.18
CA HIS A 124 -21.42 8.86 -2.75
C HIS A 124 -21.34 8.78 -1.22
N GLU A 125 -21.63 9.86 -0.49
CA GLU A 125 -21.55 9.87 0.98
C GLU A 125 -22.63 9.00 1.65
N GLN A 126 -23.76 8.75 0.98
CA GLN A 126 -24.80 7.83 1.48
C GLN A 126 -24.37 6.36 1.30
N ILE A 127 -23.72 6.06 0.17
CA ILE A 127 -23.25 4.70 -0.13
C ILE A 127 -21.98 4.38 0.68
N TRP A 128 -21.01 5.28 0.67
CA TRP A 128 -19.72 5.14 1.33
C TRP A 128 -19.65 6.10 2.51
N ASN A 129 -20.17 5.66 3.66
CA ASN A 129 -20.11 6.40 4.91
C ASN A 129 -18.97 5.92 5.83
N ARG A 130 -18.68 6.66 6.90
CA ARG A 130 -17.56 6.38 7.81
C ARG A 130 -17.65 5.00 8.47
N ARG A 131 -18.85 4.59 8.84
CA ARG A 131 -19.10 3.29 9.51
C ARG A 131 -18.83 2.14 8.55
N ARG A 132 -19.36 2.21 7.33
CA ARG A 132 -19.11 1.24 6.25
C ARG A 132 -17.62 1.19 5.90
N ASN A 133 -16.95 2.34 5.82
CA ASN A 133 -15.52 2.39 5.56
C ASN A 133 -14.72 1.63 6.62
N SER A 134 -15.03 1.86 7.91
CA SER A 134 -14.38 1.13 9.02
C SER A 134 -14.63 -0.38 8.96
N ILE A 135 -15.85 -0.78 8.60
CA ILE A 135 -16.21 -2.19 8.43
C ILE A 135 -15.41 -2.81 7.27
N ILE A 136 -15.36 -2.15 6.11
CA ILE A 136 -14.59 -2.61 4.94
C ILE A 136 -13.11 -2.76 5.31
N CYS A 137 -12.52 -1.77 5.99
CA CYS A 137 -11.15 -1.85 6.49
C CYS A 137 -10.91 -3.05 7.41
N THR A 138 -11.85 -3.30 8.32
CA THR A 138 -11.76 -4.43 9.25
C THR A 138 -11.86 -5.75 8.48
N ILE A 139 -12.79 -5.86 7.54
CA ILE A 139 -13.02 -7.06 6.74
C ILE A 139 -11.77 -7.42 5.94
N PHE A 140 -11.16 -6.49 5.19
CA PHE A 140 -10.01 -6.86 4.36
C PHE A 140 -8.73 -7.13 5.17
N ILE A 141 -8.63 -6.64 6.41
CA ILE A 141 -7.56 -7.00 7.34
C ILE A 141 -7.79 -8.40 7.92
N ILE A 142 -9.03 -8.74 8.25
CA ILE A 142 -9.39 -10.04 8.84
C ILE A 142 -9.43 -11.14 7.77
N ALA A 143 -9.82 -10.84 6.54
CA ALA A 143 -10.04 -11.82 5.47
C ALA A 143 -8.83 -12.75 5.20
N PRO A 144 -7.56 -12.30 5.29
CA PRO A 144 -6.39 -13.18 5.11
C PRO A 144 -6.01 -13.98 6.37
N LEU A 145 -6.63 -13.75 7.53
CA LEU A 145 -6.30 -14.44 8.78
C LEU A 145 -6.47 -15.98 8.72
N PRO A 146 -7.52 -16.55 8.09
CA PRO A 146 -7.62 -18.00 7.96
C PRO A 146 -6.42 -18.61 7.24
N TYR A 147 -5.93 -17.96 6.18
CA TYR A 147 -4.72 -18.39 5.48
C TYR A 147 -3.46 -18.25 6.36
N PHE A 148 -3.35 -17.16 7.11
CA PHE A 148 -2.27 -16.96 8.09
C PHE A 148 -2.25 -18.09 9.14
N ILE A 149 -3.41 -18.42 9.72
CA ILE A 149 -3.56 -19.46 10.74
C ILE A 149 -3.20 -20.83 10.14
N TYR A 150 -3.66 -21.13 8.93
CA TYR A 150 -3.31 -22.37 8.22
C TYR A 150 -1.79 -22.53 8.07
N MET A 151 -1.11 -21.49 7.56
CA MET A 151 0.35 -21.51 7.36
C MET A 151 1.13 -21.65 8.67
N LEU A 152 0.58 -21.14 9.78
CA LEU A 152 1.19 -21.24 11.10
C LEU A 152 1.04 -22.66 11.67
N ALA A 153 -0.17 -23.22 11.59
CA ALA A 153 -0.55 -24.47 12.22
C ALA A 153 -0.04 -25.73 11.50
N ASP A 154 0.07 -25.69 10.16
CA ASP A 154 0.52 -26.84 9.38
C ASP A 154 2.03 -27.11 9.58
N SER A 155 2.35 -28.31 10.06
CA SER A 155 3.72 -28.78 10.27
C SER A 155 4.46 -29.04 8.96
N ASN A 156 3.73 -29.26 7.86
CA ASN A 156 4.31 -29.42 6.53
C ASN A 156 4.79 -28.08 5.94
N ILE A 157 4.48 -26.95 6.57
CA ILE A 157 4.98 -25.64 6.15
C ILE A 157 6.32 -25.38 6.83
N VAL A 158 7.39 -25.65 6.07
CA VAL A 158 8.78 -25.58 6.55
C VAL A 158 9.55 -24.54 5.75
N THR A 159 10.14 -23.59 6.48
CA THR A 159 11.03 -22.56 5.93
C THR A 159 12.28 -22.44 6.80
N TRP A 160 13.44 -22.27 6.19
CA TRP A 160 14.70 -22.13 6.93
C TRP A 160 15.64 -21.17 6.22
N TYR A 161 16.54 -20.59 6.99
CA TYR A 161 17.66 -19.85 6.41
C TYR A 161 18.80 -20.80 6.06
N SER A 162 19.52 -20.49 4.98
CA SER A 162 20.75 -21.19 4.61
C SER A 162 21.79 -20.19 4.11
N LEU A 163 23.06 -20.49 4.30
CA LEU A 163 24.12 -19.72 3.67
C LEU A 163 24.22 -20.16 2.20
N SER A 164 24.17 -19.22 1.27
CA SER A 164 24.43 -19.56 -0.13
C SER A 164 25.86 -20.06 -0.31
N THR A 165 25.99 -21.22 -0.94
CA THR A 165 27.26 -21.85 -1.32
C THR A 165 27.95 -21.14 -2.49
N SER A 166 27.27 -20.21 -3.17
CA SER A 166 27.83 -19.39 -4.24
C SER A 166 28.62 -18.19 -3.69
N ASP A 167 29.51 -17.60 -4.50
CA ASP A 167 30.50 -16.53 -4.22
C ASP A 167 30.05 -15.34 -3.37
N SER A 168 28.74 -15.17 -3.16
CA SER A 168 28.15 -14.07 -2.42
C SER A 168 27.97 -14.32 -0.92
N LYS A 169 28.17 -15.54 -0.36
CA LYS A 169 28.00 -15.82 1.09
C LYS A 169 26.84 -15.02 1.72
N VAL A 170 25.64 -15.11 1.15
CA VAL A 170 24.44 -14.38 1.60
C VAL A 170 23.47 -15.34 2.28
N ILE A 171 22.70 -14.84 3.24
CA ILE A 171 21.66 -15.62 3.93
C ILE A 171 20.41 -15.68 3.04
N ARG A 172 20.11 -16.86 2.51
CA ARG A 172 18.94 -17.13 1.68
C ARG A 172 17.83 -17.79 2.50
N LEU A 173 16.60 -17.51 2.10
CA LEU A 173 15.42 -18.16 2.63
C LEU A 173 15.06 -19.32 1.69
N HIS A 174 14.91 -20.50 2.28
CA HIS A 174 14.52 -21.71 1.58
C HIS A 174 13.15 -22.17 2.05
N TYR A 175 12.47 -22.84 1.13
CA TYR A 175 11.15 -23.41 1.31
C TYR A 175 11.23 -24.89 0.97
N ASN A 176 10.47 -25.71 1.67
CA ASN A 176 10.18 -27.04 1.14
C ASN A 176 9.23 -26.94 -0.06
N TYR A 177 9.08 -28.04 -0.81
CA TYR A 177 8.27 -28.09 -2.02
C TYR A 177 6.83 -27.61 -1.80
N ILE A 178 6.19 -28.07 -0.71
CA ILE A 178 4.81 -27.73 -0.37
C ILE A 178 4.65 -26.23 -0.10
N THR A 179 5.53 -25.65 0.74
CA THR A 179 5.47 -24.22 1.07
C THR A 179 5.71 -23.37 -0.16
N ASN A 180 6.69 -23.75 -1.00
CA ASN A 180 7.01 -23.01 -2.21
C ASN A 180 5.84 -23.00 -3.20
N TYR A 181 5.23 -24.17 -3.42
CA TYR A 181 4.05 -24.30 -4.28
C TYR A 181 2.88 -23.47 -3.75
N LEU A 182 2.53 -23.63 -2.47
CA LEU A 182 1.40 -22.94 -1.86
C LEU A 182 1.56 -21.42 -1.88
N THR A 183 2.73 -20.91 -1.48
CA THR A 183 3.00 -19.47 -1.45
C THR A 183 3.00 -18.87 -2.85
N THR A 184 3.52 -19.60 -3.85
CA THR A 184 3.55 -19.12 -5.24
C THR A 184 2.15 -19.12 -5.85
N VAL A 185 1.35 -20.17 -5.62
CA VAL A 185 -0.04 -20.25 -6.09
C VAL A 185 -0.88 -19.13 -5.49
N VAL A 186 -0.81 -18.93 -4.17
CA VAL A 186 -1.58 -17.89 -3.48
C VAL A 186 -1.17 -16.50 -3.97
N ASP A 187 0.13 -16.24 -4.06
CA ASP A 187 0.63 -14.94 -4.53
C ASP A 187 0.25 -14.67 -5.98
N PHE A 188 0.38 -15.66 -6.87
CA PHE A 188 -0.04 -15.58 -8.26
C PHE A 188 -1.54 -15.32 -8.40
N LEU A 189 -2.38 -16.13 -7.75
CA LEU A 189 -3.83 -16.00 -7.84
C LEU A 189 -4.31 -14.66 -7.26
N CYS A 190 -3.86 -14.29 -6.05
CA CYS A 190 -4.28 -13.04 -5.44
C CYS A 190 -3.80 -11.82 -6.23
N CYS A 191 -2.57 -11.85 -6.76
CA CYS A 191 -2.03 -10.74 -7.55
C CYS A 191 -2.74 -10.60 -8.90
N ILE A 192 -2.99 -11.70 -9.62
CA ILE A 192 -3.69 -11.66 -10.92
C ILE A 192 -5.16 -11.29 -10.75
N LEU A 193 -5.87 -11.90 -9.79
CA LEU A 193 -7.28 -11.59 -9.56
C LEU A 193 -7.45 -10.12 -9.19
N SER A 194 -6.61 -9.59 -8.30
CA SER A 194 -6.65 -8.16 -7.95
C SER A 194 -6.31 -7.27 -9.14
N ALA A 195 -5.35 -7.66 -9.98
CA ALA A 195 -5.00 -6.92 -11.18
C ALA A 195 -6.16 -6.89 -12.19
N ILE A 196 -6.80 -8.03 -12.48
CA ILE A 196 -7.94 -8.12 -13.39
C ILE A 196 -9.11 -7.28 -12.88
N ILE A 197 -9.47 -7.42 -11.60
CA ILE A 197 -10.57 -6.66 -10.99
C ILE A 197 -10.30 -5.15 -11.09
N CYS A 198 -9.09 -4.72 -10.73
CA CYS A 198 -8.72 -3.31 -10.82
C CYS A 198 -8.75 -2.80 -12.27
N LEU A 199 -8.25 -3.59 -13.23
CA LEU A 199 -8.24 -3.24 -14.65
C LEU A 199 -9.67 -3.01 -15.17
N VAL A 200 -10.58 -3.94 -14.89
CA VAL A 200 -11.99 -3.83 -15.29
C VAL A 200 -12.63 -2.57 -14.69
N ILE A 201 -12.40 -2.31 -13.41
CA ILE A 201 -12.92 -1.12 -12.72
C ILE A 201 -12.37 0.16 -13.36
N TYR A 202 -11.06 0.27 -13.56
CA TYR A 202 -10.46 1.48 -14.13
C TYR A 202 -10.87 1.70 -15.59
N PHE A 203 -10.98 0.64 -16.38
CA PHE A 203 -11.49 0.73 -17.75
C PHE A 203 -12.92 1.29 -17.76
N TYR A 204 -13.78 0.79 -16.87
CA TYR A 204 -15.14 1.31 -16.73
C TYR A 204 -15.19 2.77 -16.29
N ILE A 205 -14.33 3.18 -15.33
CA ILE A 205 -14.21 4.57 -14.89
C ILE A 205 -13.82 5.47 -16.06
N ILE A 206 -12.78 5.10 -16.82
CA ILE A 206 -12.32 5.85 -18.00
C ILE A 206 -13.45 5.96 -19.02
N PHE A 207 -14.13 4.86 -19.35
CA PHE A 207 -15.25 4.85 -20.28
C PHE A 207 -16.36 5.83 -19.87
N LYS A 208 -16.76 5.82 -18.58
CA LYS A 208 -17.78 6.72 -18.05
C LYS A 208 -17.36 8.19 -18.08
N LEU A 209 -16.10 8.48 -17.74
CA LEU A 209 -15.57 9.85 -17.78
C LEU A 209 -15.50 10.38 -19.22
N CYS A 210 -15.05 9.56 -20.18
CA CYS A 210 -15.03 9.91 -21.61
C CYS A 210 -16.44 10.21 -22.13
N LYS A 211 -17.43 9.36 -21.82
CA LYS A 211 -18.83 9.59 -22.21
C LYS A 211 -19.40 10.88 -21.61
N LYS A 212 -19.07 11.21 -20.35
CA LYS A 212 -19.52 12.44 -19.69
C LYS A 212 -18.92 13.69 -20.34
N LYS A 213 -17.65 13.63 -20.77
CA LYS A 213 -16.99 14.73 -21.48
C LYS A 213 -17.61 14.98 -22.87
N GLY A 214 -17.89 13.92 -23.64
CA GLY A 214 -18.53 14.03 -24.96
C GLY A 214 -19.93 14.66 -24.91
N ASN A 215 -20.73 14.32 -23.89
CA ASN A 215 -22.08 14.90 -23.74
C ASN A 215 -22.07 16.38 -23.32
N ASN A 216 -21.03 16.85 -22.62
CA ASN A 216 -20.91 18.24 -22.21
C ASN A 216 -20.42 19.16 -23.34
N VAL A 217 -19.63 18.64 -24.30
CA VAL A 217 -19.21 19.42 -25.48
C VAL A 217 -20.41 19.78 -26.37
N ASN A 218 -21.45 18.95 -26.39
CA ASN A 218 -22.66 19.18 -27.17
C ASN A 218 -23.72 20.05 -26.47
N LYS A 219 -23.55 20.37 -25.17
CA LYS A 219 -24.47 21.26 -24.42
C LYS A 219 -23.78 22.58 -24.08
N LYS A 220 -23.94 23.60 -24.93
CA LYS A 220 -23.59 25.01 -24.66
C LYS A 220 -24.45 25.59 -23.53
N ILE A 221 -24.21 25.30 -22.24
CA ILE A 221 -25.01 25.93 -21.15
C ILE A 221 -24.19 26.26 -19.89
N THR A 222 -24.17 27.57 -19.58
CA THR A 222 -23.86 28.29 -18.31
C THR A 222 -22.45 28.28 -17.71
N VAL A 223 -21.87 29.48 -17.61
CA VAL A 223 -20.50 29.81 -17.19
C VAL A 223 -20.21 29.48 -15.71
N ILE A 224 -21.21 29.53 -14.83
CA ILE A 224 -21.01 29.38 -13.37
C ILE A 224 -20.95 27.89 -12.95
N GLY A 225 -21.74 27.02 -13.58
CA GLY A 225 -21.68 25.56 -13.36
C GLY A 225 -20.47 24.90 -14.00
N ASN A 226 -19.88 25.53 -15.03
CA ASN A 226 -18.69 25.02 -15.70
C ASN A 226 -17.43 25.14 -14.84
N ILE A 227 -17.24 26.21 -14.06
CA ILE A 227 -16.00 26.39 -13.28
C ILE A 227 -15.88 25.34 -12.16
N THR A 228 -17.00 25.01 -11.50
CA THR A 228 -17.05 23.97 -10.46
C THR A 228 -16.92 22.57 -11.08
N ASN A 229 -17.64 22.27 -12.16
CA ASN A 229 -17.54 20.98 -12.85
C ASN A 229 -16.18 20.73 -13.50
N ILE A 230 -15.51 21.76 -14.05
CA ILE A 230 -14.16 21.66 -14.63
C ILE A 230 -13.12 21.44 -13.53
N LYS A 231 -13.23 22.15 -12.38
CA LYS A 231 -12.33 21.94 -11.24
C LYS A 231 -12.49 20.55 -10.61
N VAL A 232 -13.72 20.08 -10.45
CA VAL A 232 -14.04 18.73 -9.92
C VAL A 232 -13.61 17.64 -10.90
N GLY A 233 -13.84 17.82 -12.21
CA GLY A 233 -13.38 16.89 -13.24
C GLY A 233 -11.86 16.73 -13.27
N ASN A 234 -11.13 17.83 -13.10
CA ASN A 234 -9.66 17.80 -13.04
C ASN A 234 -9.12 17.15 -11.76
N SER A 235 -9.79 17.30 -10.60
CA SER A 235 -9.37 16.60 -9.38
C SER A 235 -9.63 15.09 -9.46
N GLU A 236 -10.77 14.66 -10.01
CA GLU A 236 -11.08 13.24 -10.16
C GLU A 236 -10.17 12.57 -11.20
N LEU A 237 -9.84 13.24 -12.31
CA LEU A 237 -8.88 12.73 -13.29
C LEU A 237 -7.48 12.54 -12.68
N LYS A 238 -7.04 13.48 -11.83
CA LYS A 238 -5.77 13.35 -11.09
C LYS A 238 -5.79 12.16 -10.14
N LEU A 239 -6.90 11.96 -9.42
CA LEU A 239 -7.06 10.84 -8.49
C LEU A 239 -7.14 9.49 -9.23
N LEU A 240 -7.74 9.47 -10.41
CA LEU A 240 -7.71 8.31 -11.32
C LEU A 240 -6.30 8.02 -11.80
N LEU A 241 -5.54 9.04 -12.21
CA LEU A 241 -4.15 8.89 -12.67
C LEU A 241 -3.26 8.31 -11.56
N ILE A 242 -3.42 8.76 -10.31
CA ILE A 242 -2.76 8.13 -9.14
C ILE A 242 -3.07 6.65 -9.08
N SER A 243 -4.36 6.33 -9.15
CA SER A 243 -4.86 4.98 -8.96
C SER A 243 -4.37 4.05 -10.09
N LEU A 244 -4.26 4.58 -11.32
CA LEU A 244 -3.65 3.91 -12.47
C LEU A 244 -2.14 3.70 -12.31
N LEU A 245 -1.41 4.70 -11.84
CA LEU A 245 0.05 4.56 -11.61
C LEU A 245 0.35 3.49 -10.56
N LEU A 246 -0.41 3.45 -9.46
CA LEU A 246 -0.30 2.41 -8.45
C LEU A 246 -0.77 1.04 -8.96
N PHE A 247 -1.68 1.01 -9.93
CA PHE A 247 -2.08 -0.22 -10.58
C PHE A 247 -0.98 -0.79 -11.50
N MET A 248 -0.17 0.04 -12.16
CA MET A 248 0.91 -0.43 -13.03
C MET A 248 1.97 -1.22 -12.26
N THR A 249 2.27 -0.84 -11.01
CA THR A 249 3.21 -1.59 -10.16
C THR A 249 2.63 -2.94 -9.75
N LEU A 250 1.32 -3.01 -9.48
CA LEU A 250 0.61 -4.27 -9.25
C LEU A 250 0.64 -5.18 -10.47
N LEU A 251 0.41 -4.63 -11.66
CA LEU A 251 0.46 -5.38 -12.93
C LEU A 251 1.86 -5.94 -13.19
N LEU A 252 2.90 -5.14 -12.97
CA LEU A 252 4.29 -5.58 -13.13
C LEU A 252 4.63 -6.71 -12.16
N ASN A 253 4.21 -6.61 -10.90
CA ASN A 253 4.35 -7.69 -9.93
C ASN A 253 3.58 -8.95 -10.37
N ALA A 254 2.36 -8.81 -10.90
CA ALA A 254 1.57 -9.94 -11.39
C ALA A 254 2.28 -10.70 -12.53
N ILE A 255 2.90 -9.97 -13.47
CA ILE A 255 3.68 -10.57 -14.56
C ILE A 255 4.85 -11.39 -14.00
N ILE A 256 5.61 -10.84 -13.06
CA ILE A 256 6.76 -11.55 -12.47
C ILE A 256 6.32 -12.79 -11.71
N GLN A 257 5.24 -12.70 -10.93
CA GLN A 257 4.71 -13.87 -10.23
C GLN A 257 4.25 -14.94 -11.22
N GLY A 258 3.66 -14.55 -12.34
CA GLY A 258 3.29 -15.48 -13.41
C GLY A 258 4.48 -16.19 -14.05
N ILE A 259 5.56 -15.45 -14.35
CA ILE A 259 6.78 -16.07 -14.89
C ILE A 259 7.46 -16.93 -13.82
N THR A 260 7.41 -16.53 -12.55
CA THR A 260 7.99 -17.31 -11.44
C THR A 260 7.25 -18.64 -11.26
N PHE A 261 5.92 -18.61 -11.32
CA PHE A 261 5.09 -19.81 -11.31
C PHE A 261 5.40 -20.72 -12.51
N TYR A 262 5.53 -20.15 -13.71
CA TYR A 262 5.93 -20.90 -14.90
C TYR A 262 7.31 -21.54 -14.73
N GLY A 263 8.31 -20.79 -14.25
CA GLY A 263 9.65 -21.31 -13.99
C GLY A 263 9.67 -22.47 -12.98
N GLN A 264 8.81 -22.39 -11.95
CA GLN A 264 8.60 -23.50 -11.01
C GLN A 264 7.97 -24.72 -11.68
N SER A 265 6.99 -24.53 -12.57
CA SER A 265 6.34 -25.64 -13.27
C SER A 265 7.29 -26.46 -14.16
N ILE A 266 8.32 -25.81 -14.72
CA ILE A 266 9.35 -26.44 -15.55
C ILE A 266 10.63 -26.79 -14.76
N ASN A 267 10.65 -26.57 -13.44
CA ASN A 267 11.82 -26.77 -12.57
C ASN A 267 13.11 -26.02 -13.01
N ASP A 268 12.99 -24.87 -13.69
CA ASP A 268 14.14 -24.07 -14.11
C ASP A 268 14.66 -23.20 -12.96
N THR A 269 15.58 -23.77 -12.19
CA THR A 269 16.20 -23.11 -11.03
C THR A 269 17.00 -21.85 -11.40
N LYS A 270 17.54 -21.75 -12.63
CA LYS A 270 18.29 -20.58 -13.07
C LYS A 270 17.34 -19.42 -13.33
N LEU A 271 16.24 -19.68 -14.05
CA LEU A 271 15.18 -18.70 -14.28
C LEU A 271 14.59 -18.21 -12.95
N ILE A 272 14.26 -19.12 -12.03
CA ILE A 272 13.70 -18.77 -10.71
C ILE A 272 14.65 -17.86 -9.92
N ASN A 273 15.95 -18.15 -9.92
CA ASN A 273 16.94 -17.32 -9.21
C ASN A 273 17.09 -15.92 -9.83
N GLN A 274 17.05 -15.83 -11.16
CA GLN A 274 17.07 -14.54 -11.87
C GLN A 274 15.79 -13.73 -11.58
N LEU A 275 14.63 -14.38 -11.64
CA LEU A 275 13.34 -13.77 -11.33
C LEU A 275 13.26 -13.31 -9.89
N ASN A 276 13.75 -14.09 -8.92
CA ASN A 276 13.83 -13.68 -7.53
C ASN A 276 14.64 -12.39 -7.38
N THR A 277 15.76 -12.27 -8.10
CA THR A 277 16.60 -11.06 -8.08
C THR A 277 15.88 -9.83 -8.65
N ILE A 278 15.10 -10.01 -9.72
CA ILE A 278 14.32 -8.93 -10.37
C ILE A 278 13.05 -8.60 -9.58
N SER A 279 12.45 -9.60 -8.94
CA SER A 279 11.18 -9.48 -8.20
C SER A 279 11.30 -8.58 -6.98
N TYR A 280 12.47 -8.54 -6.34
CA TYR A 280 12.67 -7.75 -5.12
C TYR A 280 12.51 -6.24 -5.38
N PRO A 281 13.25 -5.59 -6.31
CA PRO A 281 13.02 -4.17 -6.65
C PRO A 281 11.59 -3.86 -7.10
N ILE A 282 10.91 -4.81 -7.74
CA ILE A 282 9.55 -4.59 -8.22
C ILE A 282 8.54 -4.69 -7.09
N CYS A 283 8.73 -5.63 -6.16
CA CYS A 283 8.00 -5.65 -4.90
C CYS A 283 8.24 -4.36 -4.12
N ASP A 284 9.49 -3.89 -4.02
CA ASP A 284 9.83 -2.62 -3.37
C ASP A 284 9.03 -1.47 -3.95
N SER A 285 8.99 -1.39 -5.27
CA SER A 285 8.23 -0.37 -5.99
C SER A 285 6.73 -0.37 -5.63
N LEU A 286 6.13 -1.54 -5.38
CA LEU A 286 4.70 -1.68 -5.10
C LEU A 286 4.24 -0.86 -3.89
N TYR A 287 5.03 -0.86 -2.82
CA TYR A 287 4.74 -0.11 -1.59
C TYR A 287 5.52 1.22 -1.51
N MET A 288 6.61 1.38 -2.25
CA MET A 288 7.34 2.65 -2.30
C MET A 288 6.65 3.73 -3.11
N PHE A 289 5.94 3.38 -4.20
CA PHE A 289 5.35 4.39 -5.08
C PHE A 289 4.17 5.15 -4.43
N THR A 290 3.43 4.54 -3.50
CA THR A 290 2.26 5.14 -2.83
C THR A 290 2.49 6.59 -2.36
N PRO A 291 3.49 6.88 -1.51
CA PRO A 291 3.69 8.22 -0.98
C PRO A 291 4.12 9.24 -2.05
N TYR A 292 4.97 8.85 -3.01
CA TYR A 292 5.39 9.75 -4.10
C TYR A 292 4.22 10.14 -4.99
N VAL A 293 3.39 9.15 -5.36
CA VAL A 293 2.22 9.39 -6.20
C VAL A 293 1.22 10.31 -5.49
N LEU A 294 1.00 10.14 -4.18
CA LEU A 294 0.14 11.03 -3.38
C LEU A 294 0.66 12.47 -3.31
N ILE A 295 1.97 12.65 -3.13
CA ILE A 295 2.61 13.96 -3.06
C ILE A 295 2.56 14.66 -4.43
N LEU A 296 2.84 13.95 -5.52
CA LEU A 296 2.82 14.54 -6.87
C LEU A 296 1.42 15.00 -7.28
N SER A 297 0.39 14.28 -6.86
CA SER A 297 -0.98 14.47 -7.29
C SER A 297 -1.82 15.39 -6.40
N SER A 298 -1.62 15.35 -5.08
CA SER A 298 -2.43 16.09 -4.12
C SER A 298 -1.69 17.32 -3.60
N SER A 299 -2.02 18.49 -4.15
CA SER A 299 -1.48 19.77 -3.69
C SER A 299 -1.84 20.08 -2.23
N ILE A 300 -2.95 19.53 -1.72
CA ILE A 300 -3.38 19.70 -0.33
C ILE A 300 -2.46 18.90 0.60
N VAL A 301 -2.19 17.63 0.27
CA VAL A 301 -1.24 16.80 1.04
C VAL A 301 0.14 17.45 1.07
N ARG A 302 0.63 17.97 -0.07
CA ARG A 302 1.90 18.71 -0.11
C ARG A 302 1.94 19.90 0.83
N LYS A 303 0.91 20.75 0.78
CA LYS A 303 0.83 21.95 1.64
C LYS A 303 0.83 21.57 3.11
N ASP A 304 0.05 20.55 3.49
CA ASP A 304 -0.03 20.14 4.89
C ASP A 304 1.25 19.46 5.39
N ILE A 305 1.99 18.73 4.52
CA ILE A 305 3.33 18.24 4.84
C ILE A 305 4.31 19.41 5.03
N ILE A 306 4.34 20.39 4.12
CA ILE A 306 5.23 21.57 4.25
C ILE A 306 4.93 22.33 5.53
N ASN A 307 3.64 22.54 5.84
CA ASN A 307 3.20 23.21 7.06
C ASN A 307 3.63 22.47 8.32
N LEU A 308 3.73 21.13 8.28
CA LEU A 308 4.22 20.31 9.39
C LEU A 308 5.68 20.64 9.75
N PHE A 309 6.50 20.98 8.76
CA PHE A 309 7.91 21.34 8.95
C PHE A 309 8.14 22.84 9.20
N TRP A 310 7.41 23.71 8.50
CA TRP A 310 7.72 25.15 8.46
C TRP A 310 6.91 26.01 9.44
N GLN A 311 5.77 25.55 9.94
CA GLN A 311 4.93 26.34 10.87
C GLN A 311 4.35 25.50 12.02
N PRO A 312 5.19 24.90 12.88
CA PRO A 312 4.69 24.18 14.05
C PRO A 312 3.95 25.09 15.05
N ASP A 313 4.35 26.35 15.20
CA ASP A 313 3.83 27.22 16.28
C ASP A 313 2.49 27.91 15.95
N LYS A 314 2.22 28.25 14.69
CA LYS A 314 0.88 28.69 14.27
C LYS A 314 -0.18 27.59 14.39
N GLN A 315 0.22 26.33 14.59
CA GLN A 315 -0.70 25.19 14.71
C GLN A 315 -1.27 25.04 16.13
N LYS A 316 -0.50 25.34 17.19
CA LYS A 316 -0.95 25.24 18.59
C LYS A 316 -2.10 26.21 18.92
N THR A 317 -1.92 27.50 18.60
CA THR A 317 -2.91 28.57 18.79
C THR A 317 -4.23 28.30 18.06
N SER A 318 -4.16 27.59 16.94
CA SER A 318 -5.28 27.27 16.08
C SER A 318 -6.17 26.12 16.62
N ILE A 319 -5.56 25.17 17.33
CA ILE A 319 -6.26 24.04 17.97
C ILE A 319 -6.88 24.50 19.29
N GLU A 320 -6.20 25.37 20.03
CA GLU A 320 -6.71 25.98 21.26
C GLU A 320 -7.95 26.85 21.00
N THR A 321 -7.93 27.67 19.94
CA THR A 321 -9.07 28.49 19.52
C THR A 321 -10.30 27.68 19.08
N LEU A 322 -10.10 26.51 18.45
CA LEU A 322 -11.19 25.59 18.09
C LEU A 322 -11.76 24.83 19.29
N LYS A 323 -10.92 24.50 20.29
CA LYS A 323 -11.37 23.88 21.54
C LYS A 323 -12.14 24.87 22.40
N THR A 324 -11.71 26.13 22.45
CA THR A 324 -12.43 27.19 23.20
C THR A 324 -13.77 27.54 22.53
N SER A 325 -13.85 27.57 21.19
CA SER A 325 -15.13 27.83 20.51
C SER A 325 -16.14 26.67 20.65
N LYS A 326 -15.69 25.40 20.62
CA LYS A 326 -16.58 24.26 20.91
C LYS A 326 -17.06 24.24 22.36
N LYS A 327 -16.21 24.60 23.33
CA LYS A 327 -16.61 24.74 24.73
C LYS A 327 -17.63 25.87 24.92
N SER A 328 -17.47 27.01 24.26
CA SER A 328 -18.41 28.13 24.38
C SER A 328 -19.77 27.83 23.73
N ILE A 329 -19.81 27.08 22.62
CA ILE A 329 -21.05 26.62 21.99
C ILE A 329 -21.78 25.59 22.88
N SER A 330 -21.05 24.63 23.47
CA SER A 330 -21.66 23.66 24.41
C SER A 330 -22.22 24.31 25.68
N LYS A 331 -21.57 25.36 26.20
CA LYS A 331 -22.07 26.15 27.33
C LYS A 331 -23.30 27.00 26.99
N LYS A 332 -23.44 27.45 25.73
CA LYS A 332 -24.63 28.17 25.26
C LYS A 332 -25.83 27.23 25.10
N GLN A 333 -25.63 26.00 24.66
CA GLN A 333 -26.71 25.01 24.55
C GLN A 333 -27.23 24.54 25.91
N ASN A 334 -26.35 24.39 26.91
CA ASN A 334 -26.76 24.05 28.29
C ASN A 334 -27.37 25.21 29.09
N LYS A 335 -27.41 26.43 28.56
CA LYS A 335 -28.11 27.58 29.18
C LYS A 335 -29.50 27.81 28.60
N ASN A 336 -29.85 27.13 27.51
CA ASN A 336 -31.13 27.26 26.81
C ASN A 336 -32.03 26.02 26.98
N ASN A 337 -31.59 25.05 27.78
CA ASN A 337 -32.42 24.03 28.42
C ASN A 337 -32.48 24.36 29.91
#